data_AF-A0A7S2CNN0-F1
#
_entry.id   AF-A0A7S2CNN0-F1
#
_cell.length_a   1.000
_cell.length_b   1.000
_cell.length_c   1.000
_cell.angle_alpha   90.00
_cell.angle_beta   90.00
_cell.angle_gamma   90.00
#
_symmetry.space_group_name_H-M   'P 1'
#
loop_
_entity.id
_entity.type
_entity.pdbx_description
1 polymer ?
#
loop_
_entity_poly.entity_id
_entity_poly.type
_entity_poly.pdbx_seq_one_letter_code
_entity_poly.pdbx_strand_id
1 'polypeptide(L)'
;RTFSMKGTLFAMAPEVILKQGHNHVADFWSFGVLMYELLTGVPPFYASDKQELKRMILGMSMRRADVAYPPNMPTASRMLLQQLLMRDPTLRLGARRQDIALMKVHPFFGRPDWDLLLRRQLASPLKHSV
;
A
#
# COMPACT_ATOMS: atom_id res chain seq x y z
N ARG A 1 -20.94 -24.14 -5.94
CA ARG A 1 -20.06 -23.50 -6.96
C ARG A 1 -19.81 -22.05 -6.51
N THR A 2 -18.63 -21.76 -5.98
CA THR A 2 -18.27 -20.44 -5.44
C THR A 2 -17.15 -19.88 -6.31
N PHE A 3 -17.48 -18.97 -7.23
CA PHE A 3 -16.52 -18.31 -8.13
C PHE A 3 -15.79 -17.17 -7.44
N SER A 4 -15.11 -17.48 -6.33
CA SER A 4 -14.34 -16.47 -5.61
C SER A 4 -12.88 -16.56 -6.04
N MET A 5 -12.54 -15.92 -7.16
CA MET A 5 -11.16 -15.47 -7.39
C MET A 5 -10.88 -14.29 -6.44
N LYS A 6 -10.74 -14.62 -5.15
CA LYS A 6 -10.18 -13.78 -4.08
C LYS A 6 -8.64 -13.73 -4.17
N GLY A 7 -8.09 -13.70 -5.38
CA GLY A 7 -6.68 -13.41 -5.62
C GLY A 7 -6.51 -11.91 -5.80
N THR A 8 -5.96 -11.25 -4.78
CA THR A 8 -5.22 -9.97 -4.65
C THR A 8 -5.29 -8.88 -5.74
N LEU A 9 -6.32 -8.82 -6.60
CA LEU A 9 -6.43 -7.79 -7.64
C LEU A 9 -6.39 -6.37 -7.06
N PHE A 10 -6.94 -6.18 -5.86
CA PHE A 10 -6.95 -4.90 -5.17
C PHE A 10 -5.55 -4.46 -4.69
N ALA A 11 -4.61 -5.39 -4.51
CA ALA A 11 -3.22 -5.07 -4.16
C ALA A 11 -2.26 -5.17 -5.36
N MET A 12 -2.76 -5.48 -6.57
CA MET A 12 -1.92 -5.44 -7.77
C MET A 12 -1.63 -4.00 -8.19
N ALA A 13 -0.36 -3.73 -8.51
CA ALA A 13 0.06 -2.43 -9.02
C ALA A 13 -0.50 -2.14 -10.43
N PRO A 14 -0.70 -0.87 -10.81
CA PRO A 14 -1.20 -0.48 -12.13
C PRO A 14 -0.46 -1.13 -13.30
N GLU A 15 0.87 -1.16 -13.26
CA GLU A 15 1.75 -1.74 -14.28
C GLU A 15 1.58 -3.27 -14.41
N VAL A 16 1.28 -3.95 -13.30
CA VAL A 16 0.99 -5.39 -13.26
C VAL A 16 -0.36 -5.68 -13.91
N ILE A 17 -1.37 -4.84 -13.64
CA ILE A 17 -2.69 -4.96 -14.27
C ILE A 17 -2.60 -4.74 -15.79
N LEU A 18 -1.76 -3.81 -16.23
CA LEU A 18 -1.53 -3.49 -17.64
C LEU A 18 -0.59 -4.47 -18.35
N LYS A 19 0.01 -5.44 -17.63
CA LYS A 19 0.99 -6.40 -18.16
C LYS A 19 2.19 -5.74 -18.86
N GLN A 20 2.65 -4.59 -18.37
CA GLN A 20 3.74 -3.80 -18.99
C GLN A 20 5.15 -4.25 -18.59
N GLY A 21 5.28 -5.45 -18.01
CA GLY A 21 6.47 -5.82 -17.24
C GLY A 21 6.48 -5.12 -15.88
N HIS A 22 7.01 -5.78 -14.86
CA HIS A 22 7.11 -5.22 -13.51
C HIS A 22 8.44 -5.62 -12.88
N ASN A 23 8.86 -4.84 -11.89
CA ASN A 23 10.03 -5.11 -11.07
C ASN A 23 9.62 -5.08 -9.59
N HIS A 24 10.60 -5.09 -8.69
CA HIS A 24 10.39 -4.99 -7.24
C HIS A 24 9.60 -3.74 -6.78
N VAL A 25 9.42 -2.72 -7.64
CA VAL A 25 8.64 -1.51 -7.31
C VAL A 25 7.14 -1.80 -7.18
N ALA A 26 6.65 -2.88 -7.80
CA ALA A 26 5.26 -3.33 -7.65
C ALA A 26 4.95 -3.80 -6.22
N ASP A 27 5.96 -4.31 -5.49
CA ASP A 27 5.78 -4.74 -4.10
C ASP A 27 5.50 -3.57 -3.17
N PHE A 28 6.05 -2.38 -3.47
CA PHE A 28 5.79 -1.17 -2.69
C PHE A 28 4.36 -0.65 -2.85
N TRP A 29 3.73 -0.87 -4.01
CA TRP A 29 2.30 -0.62 -4.17
C TRP A 29 1.48 -1.56 -3.28
N SER A 30 1.78 -2.86 -3.33
CA SER A 30 1.11 -3.87 -2.50
C SER A 30 1.26 -3.55 -1.02
N PHE A 31 2.45 -3.11 -0.61
CA PHE A 31 2.72 -2.63 0.74
C PHE A 31 1.86 -1.40 1.09
N GLY A 32 1.77 -0.41 0.19
CA GLY A 32 0.89 0.75 0.38
C GLY A 32 -0.59 0.36 0.55
N VAL A 33 -1.08 -0.59 -0.24
CA VAL A 33 -2.46 -1.09 -0.15
C VAL A 33 -2.69 -1.76 1.21
N LEU A 34 -1.77 -2.62 1.65
CA LEU A 34 -1.83 -3.27 2.96
C LEU A 34 -1.79 -2.26 4.10
N MET A 35 -0.89 -1.27 4.04
CA MET A 35 -0.76 -0.23 5.05
C MET A 35 -2.04 0.60 5.15
N TYR A 36 -2.66 0.94 4.01
CA TYR A 36 -3.95 1.63 4.00
C TYR A 36 -5.03 0.79 4.69
N GLU A 37 -5.10 -0.50 4.38
CA GLU A 37 -6.08 -1.42 4.97
C GLU A 37 -5.89 -1.56 6.49
N LEU A 38 -4.65 -1.68 6.96
CA LEU A 38 -4.35 -1.73 8.41
C LEU A 38 -4.73 -0.43 9.14
N LEU A 39 -4.60 0.72 8.47
CA LEU A 39 -4.89 2.03 9.07
C LEU A 39 -6.37 2.41 9.05
N THR A 40 -7.15 1.87 8.11
CA THR A 40 -8.54 2.28 7.88
C THR A 40 -9.56 1.16 8.06
N GLY A 41 -9.11 -0.09 8.12
CA GLY A 41 -9.95 -1.29 8.16
C GLY A 41 -10.56 -1.68 6.81
N VAL A 42 -10.30 -0.92 5.73
CA VAL A 42 -10.85 -1.17 4.39
C VAL A 42 -9.79 -0.94 3.32
N PRO A 43 -9.84 -1.61 2.15
CA PRO A 43 -8.87 -1.37 1.09
C PRO A 43 -9.05 0.02 0.44
N PRO A 44 -8.00 0.61 -0.15
CA PRO A 44 -8.07 1.92 -0.80
C PRO A 44 -8.94 1.91 -2.08
N PHE A 45 -9.05 0.75 -2.73
CA PHE A 45 -9.87 0.54 -3.91
C PHE A 45 -10.77 -0.68 -3.72
N TYR A 46 -12.08 -0.49 -3.91
CA TYR A 46 -13.06 -1.55 -3.79
C TYR A 46 -14.21 -1.34 -4.77
N ALA A 47 -14.55 -2.38 -5.52
CA ALA A 47 -15.72 -2.39 -6.39
C ALA A 47 -16.23 -3.82 -6.54
N SER A 48 -17.55 -3.98 -6.67
CA SER A 48 -18.19 -5.27 -6.94
C SER A 48 -17.87 -5.79 -8.35
N ASP A 49 -17.71 -4.88 -9.31
CA ASP A 49 -17.29 -5.22 -10.67
C ASP A 49 -15.77 -5.19 -10.81
N LYS A 50 -15.21 -6.25 -11.40
CA LYS A 50 -13.77 -6.40 -11.59
C LYS A 50 -13.20 -5.37 -12.56
N GLN A 51 -13.96 -4.98 -13.60
CA GLN A 51 -13.48 -3.98 -14.55
C GLN A 51 -13.51 -2.58 -13.92
N GLU A 52 -14.49 -2.30 -13.05
CA GLU A 52 -14.52 -1.08 -12.25
C GLU A 52 -13.32 -1.02 -11.29
N LEU A 53 -13.03 -2.10 -10.56
CA LEU A 53 -11.85 -2.14 -9.67
C LEU A 53 -10.56 -1.85 -10.43
N LYS A 54 -10.37 -2.46 -11.61
CA LYS A 54 -9.22 -2.14 -12.47
C LYS A 54 -9.22 -0.68 -12.89
N ARG A 55 -10.35 -0.14 -13.33
CA ARG A 55 -10.46 1.27 -13.72
C ARG A 55 -10.11 2.19 -12.54
N MET A 56 -10.51 1.89 -11.30
CA MET A 56 -10.12 2.66 -10.11
C MET A 56 -8.60 2.62 -9.88
N ILE A 57 -8.01 1.42 -9.87
CA ILE A 57 -6.55 1.25 -9.67
C ILE A 57 -5.77 2.02 -10.74
N LEU A 58 -6.19 1.91 -11.99
CA LEU A 58 -5.56 2.58 -13.14
C LEU A 58 -5.88 4.08 -13.23
N GLY A 59 -6.72 4.63 -12.35
CA GLY A 59 -7.11 6.05 -12.37
C GLY A 59 -8.08 6.41 -13.49
N MET A 60 -8.71 5.43 -14.12
CA MET A 60 -9.67 5.55 -15.23
C MET A 60 -11.14 5.41 -14.77
N SER A 61 -11.41 5.35 -13.47
CA SER A 61 -12.79 5.30 -12.95
C SER A 61 -13.44 6.67 -13.01
N MET A 62 -14.68 6.72 -13.51
CA MET A 62 -15.49 7.95 -13.54
C MET A 62 -16.10 8.30 -12.17
N ARG A 63 -16.07 7.39 -11.19
CA ARG A 63 -16.70 7.59 -9.88
C ARG A 63 -15.74 8.19 -8.87
N ARG A 64 -14.58 7.54 -8.72
CA ARG A 64 -13.53 7.95 -7.80
C ARG A 64 -12.23 7.27 -8.23
N ALA A 65 -11.37 8.04 -8.89
CA ALA A 65 -10.05 7.58 -9.25
C ALA A 65 -9.09 7.66 -8.05
N ASP A 66 -9.16 8.72 -7.24
CA ASP A 66 -8.15 8.94 -6.22
C ASP A 66 -8.41 8.21 -4.90
N VAL A 67 -7.31 7.84 -4.24
CA VAL A 67 -7.33 7.25 -2.90
C VAL A 67 -7.98 8.23 -1.94
N ALA A 68 -9.02 7.77 -1.24
CA ALA A 68 -9.70 8.55 -0.24
C ALA A 68 -8.92 8.50 1.08
N TYR A 69 -8.55 9.64 1.66
CA TYR A 69 -7.90 9.67 2.96
C TYR A 69 -8.86 10.23 4.02
N PRO A 70 -9.18 9.48 5.09
CA PRO A 70 -9.99 9.99 6.19
C PRO A 70 -9.42 11.30 6.77
N PRO A 71 -10.27 12.25 7.21
CA PRO A 71 -9.81 13.54 7.72
C PRO A 71 -8.98 13.40 9.00
N ASN A 72 -9.25 12.38 9.81
CA ASN A 72 -8.53 12.05 11.05
C ASN A 72 -7.28 11.19 10.85
N MET A 73 -6.91 10.86 9.60
CA MET A 73 -5.68 10.11 9.35
C MET A 73 -4.45 10.96 9.72
N PRO A 74 -3.50 10.45 10.51
CA PRO A 74 -2.29 11.18 10.84
C PRO A 74 -1.53 11.62 9.59
N THR A 75 -0.98 12.84 9.62
CA THR A 75 -0.26 13.43 8.47
C THR A 75 0.87 12.52 7.97
N ALA A 76 1.65 11.94 8.88
CA ALA A 76 2.72 11.02 8.53
C ALA A 76 2.21 9.76 7.80
N SER A 77 1.07 9.20 8.23
CA SER A 77 0.45 8.05 7.55
C SER A 77 -0.01 8.43 6.15
N ARG A 78 -0.69 9.58 6.00
CA ARG A 78 -1.14 10.07 4.70
C ARG A 78 0.03 10.31 3.74
N MET A 79 1.10 10.96 4.22
CA MET A 79 2.31 11.22 3.42
C MET A 79 2.93 9.91 2.91
N LEU A 80 3.10 8.91 3.78
CA LEU A 80 3.66 7.62 3.38
C LEU A 80 2.79 6.95 2.30
N LEU A 81 1.47 6.92 2.52
CA LEU A 81 0.53 6.28 1.60
C LEU A 81 0.49 6.99 0.24
N GLN A 82 0.53 8.32 0.20
CA GLN A 82 0.60 9.08 -1.06
C GLN A 82 1.85 8.75 -1.88
N GLN A 83 2.99 8.48 -1.22
CA GLN A 83 4.22 8.11 -1.91
C GLN A 83 4.24 6.63 -2.36
N LEU A 84 3.62 5.72 -1.59
CA LEU A 84 3.52 4.30 -1.93
C LEU A 84 2.45 4.00 -2.99
N LEU A 85 1.32 4.72 -2.97
CA LEU A 85 0.18 4.53 -3.87
C LEU A 85 0.28 5.44 -5.12
N MET A 86 1.51 5.74 -5.53
CA MET A 86 1.78 6.46 -6.77
C MET A 86 1.60 5.52 -7.96
N ARG A 87 0.77 5.92 -8.93
CA ARG A 87 0.44 5.08 -10.10
C ARG A 87 1.62 4.89 -11.02
N ASP A 88 2.33 5.98 -11.30
CA ASP A 88 3.58 5.93 -12.04
C ASP A 88 4.65 5.23 -11.16
N PRO A 89 5.12 4.03 -11.55
CA PRO A 89 6.11 3.30 -10.77
C PRO A 89 7.45 4.04 -10.68
N THR A 90 7.77 4.96 -11.58
CA THR A 90 9.03 5.73 -11.54
C THR A 90 9.04 6.81 -10.45
N LEU A 91 7.86 7.27 -10.05
CA LEU A 91 7.65 8.28 -9.00
C LEU A 91 7.26 7.66 -7.65
N ARG A 92 7.06 6.33 -7.61
CA ARG A 92 6.66 5.60 -6.40
C ARG A 92 7.82 5.44 -5.43
N LEU A 93 7.55 5.57 -4.13
CA LEU A 93 8.52 5.26 -3.10
C LEU A 93 9.00 3.81 -3.22
N GLY A 94 10.31 3.62 -3.40
CA GLY A 94 10.93 2.32 -3.64
C GLY A 94 11.48 2.18 -5.06
N ALA A 95 11.18 3.12 -5.96
CA ALA A 95 11.72 3.17 -7.31
C ALA A 95 13.24 3.41 -7.34
N ARG A 96 13.75 4.22 -6.40
CA ARG A 96 15.17 4.57 -6.31
C ARG A 96 15.82 3.81 -5.17
N ARG A 97 17.08 3.42 -5.34
CA ARG A 97 17.87 2.74 -4.30
C ARG A 97 17.90 3.48 -2.96
N GLN A 98 17.85 4.81 -3.00
CA GLN A 98 17.87 5.68 -1.82
C GLN A 98 16.53 5.68 -1.06
N ASP A 99 15.43 5.31 -1.71
CA ASP A 99 14.09 5.37 -1.12
C ASP A 99 13.93 4.39 0.06
N ILE A 100 14.68 3.29 0.08
CA ILE A 100 14.67 2.34 1.20
C ILE A 100 15.19 3.01 2.48
N ALA A 101 16.26 3.80 2.36
CA ALA A 101 16.80 4.54 3.49
C ALA A 101 15.81 5.62 3.96
N LEU A 102 15.17 6.33 3.01
CA LEU A 102 14.14 7.32 3.30
C LEU A 102 12.92 6.71 4.00
N MET A 103 12.51 5.50 3.59
CA MET A 103 11.41 4.77 4.21
C MET A 103 11.73 4.41 5.66
N LYS A 104 12.95 3.91 5.94
CA LYS A 104 13.38 3.56 7.30
C LYS A 104 13.39 4.73 8.28
N VAL A 105 13.58 5.96 7.79
CA VAL A 105 13.56 7.18 8.62
C VAL A 105 12.26 7.97 8.52
N HIS A 106 11.27 7.45 7.78
CA HIS A 106 10.01 8.13 7.55
C HIS A 106 9.27 8.34 8.89
N PRO A 107 8.70 9.53 9.15
CA PRO A 107 8.04 9.86 10.43
C PRO A 107 6.97 8.86 10.85
N PHE A 108 6.31 8.22 9.88
CA PHE A 108 5.31 7.17 10.12
C PHE A 108 5.83 6.04 11.03
N PHE A 109 7.07 5.59 10.84
CA PHE A 109 7.60 4.46 11.60
C PHE A 109 8.10 4.86 12.99
N GLY A 110 8.17 6.16 13.31
CA GLY A 110 8.65 6.62 14.62
C GLY A 110 10.12 6.30 14.91
N ARG A 111 10.92 5.99 13.87
CA ARG A 111 12.34 5.58 13.95
C ARG A 111 12.55 4.39 14.90
N PRO A 112 12.00 3.21 14.58
CA PRO A 112 12.20 2.05 15.41
C PRO A 112 13.67 1.61 15.30
N ASP A 113 14.16 0.92 16.32
CA ASP A 113 15.43 0.21 16.20
C ASP A 113 15.22 -0.99 15.25
N TRP A 114 15.62 -0.79 14.00
CA TRP A 114 15.48 -1.80 12.95
C TRP A 114 16.30 -3.06 13.24
N ASP A 115 17.41 -2.95 13.98
CA ASP A 115 18.24 -4.10 14.33
C ASP A 115 17.57 -4.94 15.42
N LEU A 116 16.97 -4.30 16.44
CA LEU A 116 16.13 -5.00 17.41
C LEU A 116 14.92 -5.65 16.75
N LEU A 117 14.28 -4.98 15.78
CA LEU A 117 13.18 -5.57 15.01
C LEU A 117 13.63 -6.84 14.27
N LEU A 118 14.75 -6.77 13.56
CA LEU A 118 15.32 -7.90 12.81
C LEU A 118 15.69 -9.07 13.73
N ARG A 119 16.18 -8.78 14.93
CA ARG A 119 16.49 -9.77 15.97
C ARG A 119 15.25 -10.27 16.73
N ARG A 120 14.06 -9.79 16.40
CA ARG A 120 12.79 -10.09 17.08
C ARG A 120 12.81 -9.72 18.57
N GLN A 121 13.53 -8.66 18.92
CA GLN A 121 13.72 -8.17 20.29
C GLN A 121 12.85 -6.96 20.63
N LEU A 122 12.15 -6.38 19.64
CA LEU A 122 11.11 -5.38 19.92
C LEU A 122 9.85 -6.05 20.47
N ALA A 123 9.30 -5.48 21.54
CA ALA A 123 8.05 -5.94 22.12
C ALA A 123 6.90 -5.78 21.12
N SER A 124 6.07 -6.81 20.97
CA SER A 124 4.85 -6.73 20.19
C SER A 124 3.86 -5.76 20.85
N PRO A 125 3.25 -4.82 20.10
CA PRO A 125 2.17 -3.99 20.62
C PRO A 125 0.90 -4.80 20.89
N LEU A 126 0.73 -5.94 20.21
CA LEU A 126 -0.37 -6.87 20.46
C LEU A 126 0.01 -7.73 21.67
N LYS A 127 -0.62 -7.43 22.81
CA LYS A 127 -0.63 -8.34 23.96
C LYS A 127 -1.65 -9.42 23.66
N HIS A 128 -1.20 -10.65 23.46
CA HIS A 128 -2.10 -11.79 23.46
C HIS A 128 -2.57 -11.98 24.91
N SER A 129 -3.79 -11.53 25.21
CA SER A 129 -4.48 -11.95 26.42
C SER A 129 -4.78 -13.44 26.26
N VAL A 130 -4.07 -14.28 27.00
CA VAL A 130 -4.40 -15.70 27.17
C VAL A 130 -5.42 -15.82 28.28
#